data_AF-A0AAY5KMC6-F1
#
_entry.id   AF-A0AAY5KMC6-F1
#
_cell.length_a   1.000
_cell.length_b   1.000
_cell.length_c   1.000
_cell.angle_alpha   90.00
_cell.angle_beta   90.00
_cell.angle_gamma   90.00
#
_symmetry.space_group_name_H-M   'P 1'
#
loop_
_entity.id
_entity.type
_entity.pdbx_description
1 polymer ?
#
loop_
_entity_poly.entity_id
_entity_poly.type
_entity_poly.pdbx_seq_one_letter_code
_entity_poly.pdbx_strand_id
1 'polypeptide(L)' 'MSSAGVGPLCFLRSKVNAAVYQEVLEHFMLPAADQLYGDADFIFQQDLAPAHSAKPTSTWFKDHGI' A
#
# COMPACT_ATOMS: atom_id res chain seq x y z
N MET A 1 -5.17 -5.91 -7.88
CA MET A 1 -4.80 -7.19 -8.54
C MET A 1 -3.73 -6.89 -9.55
N SER A 2 -2.62 -7.61 -9.51
CA SER A 2 -1.53 -7.43 -10.49
C SER A 2 -1.56 -8.50 -11.57
N SER A 3 -0.79 -8.30 -12.64
CA SER A 3 -0.51 -9.35 -13.64
C SER A 3 0.33 -10.50 -13.06
N ALA A 4 1.14 -10.24 -12.02
CA ALA A 4 1.97 -11.25 -11.36
C ALA A 4 1.18 -12.13 -10.38
N GLY A 5 -0.04 -11.72 -9.98
CA GLY A 5 -0.92 -12.49 -9.12
C GLY A 5 -1.74 -11.66 -8.14
N VAL A 6 -2.41 -12.37 -7.23
CA VAL A 6 -3.19 -11.79 -6.13
C VAL A 6 -2.23 -11.42 -4.99
N GLY A 7 -2.32 -10.17 -4.52
CA GLY A 7 -1.70 -9.76 -3.26
C GLY A 7 -2.52 -10.19 -2.03
N PRO A 8 -2.07 -9.85 -0.82
CA PRO A 8 -2.76 -10.23 0.41
C PRO A 8 -4.13 -9.55 0.56
N LEU A 9 -5.10 -10.28 1.11
CA LEU A 9 -6.37 -9.74 1.59
C LEU A 9 -6.30 -9.58 3.12
N CYS A 10 -6.39 -8.34 3.60
CA CYS A 10 -6.32 -8.01 5.02
C CYS A 10 -7.70 -7.60 5.57
N PHE A 11 -8.17 -8.28 6.62
CA PHE A 11 -9.43 -7.95 7.29
C PHE A 11 -9.18 -7.00 8.46
N LEU A 12 -9.73 -5.79 8.35
CA LEU A 12 -9.58 -4.74 9.37
C LEU A 12 -10.84 -4.67 10.24
N ARG A 13 -10.64 -4.59 11.56
CA ARG A 13 -11.74 -4.47 12.54
C ARG A 13 -12.12 -3.01 12.83
N SER A 14 -11.34 -2.05 12.34
CA SER A 14 -11.56 -0.62 12.53
C SER A 14 -11.81 0.09 11.20
N LYS A 15 -12.35 1.31 11.26
CA LYS A 15 -12.36 2.21 10.11
C LYS A 15 -10.93 2.52 9.67
N VAL A 16 -10.71 2.61 8.37
CA VAL A 16 -9.41 2.94 7.79
C VAL A 16 -9.21 4.46 7.85
N ASN A 17 -8.30 4.88 8.72
CA ASN A 17 -7.74 6.24 8.69
C ASN A 17 -6.34 6.18 8.09
N ALA A 18 -5.67 7.33 7.97
CA ALA A 18 -4.34 7.42 7.35
C ALA A 18 -3.29 6.52 8.07
N ALA A 19 -3.30 6.48 9.40
CA ALA A 19 -2.34 5.67 10.16
C ALA A 19 -2.57 4.17 9.95
N VAL A 20 -3.82 3.71 10.07
CA VAL A 20 -4.18 2.30 9.80
C VAL A 20 -3.87 1.94 8.36
N TYR A 21 -4.07 2.86 7.41
CA TYR A 21 -3.74 2.61 6.02
C TYR A 21 -2.24 2.45 5.80
N GLN A 22 -1.41 3.30 6.41
CA GLN A 22 0.05 3.19 6.34
C GLN A 22 0.54 1.87 6.93
N GLU A 23 0.01 1.43 8.08
CA GLU A 23 0.31 0.11 8.66
C GLU A 23 -0.03 -1.04 7.70
N VAL A 24 -1.13 -0.93 6.97
CA VAL A 24 -1.50 -1.92 5.95
C VAL A 24 -0.52 -1.92 4.79
N LEU A 25 -0.08 -0.74 4.33
CA LEU A 25 0.90 -0.65 3.25
C LEU A 25 2.25 -1.21 3.67
N GLU A 26 2.72 -0.84 4.86
CA GLU A 26 3.98 -1.28 5.46
C GLU A 26 4.05 -2.80 5.59
N HIS A 27 3.01 -3.40 6.18
CA HIS A 27 3.06 -4.79 6.58
C HIS A 27 2.47 -5.77 5.56
N PHE A 28 1.74 -5.30 4.57
CA PHE A 28 1.10 -6.17 3.58
C PHE A 28 1.43 -5.77 2.14
N MET A 29 1.42 -4.48 1.79
CA MET A 29 1.64 -4.06 0.40
C MET A 29 3.12 -4.20 0.00
N LEU A 30 4.05 -3.62 0.78
CA LEU A 30 5.48 -3.66 0.45
C LEU A 30 6.04 -5.10 0.38
N PRO A 31 5.77 -6.00 1.35
CA PRO A 31 6.26 -7.37 1.26
C PRO A 31 5.65 -8.13 0.07
N ALA A 32 4.40 -7.84 -0.29
CA ALA A 32 3.79 -8.43 -1.47
C ALA A 32 4.38 -7.91 -2.77
N ALA A 33 4.73 -6.63 -2.84
CA ALA A 33 5.41 -6.06 -4.00
C ALA A 33 6.80 -6.69 -4.17
N ASP A 34 7.58 -6.79 -3.09
CA ASP A 34 8.88 -7.48 -3.08
C ASP A 34 8.76 -8.94 -3.53
N GLN A 35 7.77 -9.68 -3.01
CA GLN A 35 7.56 -11.07 -3.42
C GLN A 35 7.14 -11.23 -4.90
N LEU A 36 6.31 -10.32 -5.42
CA LEU A 36 5.74 -10.44 -6.77
C LEU A 36 6.65 -9.89 -7.87
N TYR A 37 7.44 -8.87 -7.55
CA TYR A 37 8.23 -8.12 -8.52
C TYR A 37 9.73 -8.13 -8.22
N GLY A 38 10.14 -8.43 -6.98
CA GLY A 38 11.53 -8.38 -6.55
C GLY A 38 12.14 -7.01 -6.83
N ASP A 39 13.28 -7.00 -7.51
CA ASP A 39 14.00 -5.79 -7.91
C ASP A 39 13.37 -5.04 -9.10
N ALA A 40 12.26 -5.54 -9.67
CA ALA A 40 11.60 -4.88 -10.80
C ALA A 40 10.75 -3.68 -10.36
N ASP A 41 10.78 -2.62 -11.17
CA ASP A 41 9.90 -1.46 -10.97
C ASP A 41 8.42 -1.86 -11.03
N PHE A 42 7.61 -1.23 -10.18
CA PHE A 42 6.16 -1.37 -10.19
C PHE A 42 5.47 -0.01 -10.01
N ILE A 43 4.19 0.05 -10.35
CA ILE A 43 3.34 1.22 -10.12
C ILE A 43 2.27 0.84 -9.11
N PHE A 44 2.21 1.58 -8.00
CA PHE A 44 1.14 1.43 -7.02
C PHE A 44 -0.10 2.24 -7.44
N GLN A 45 -1.27 1.61 -7.43
CA GLN A 45 -2.53 2.24 -7.83
C GLN A 45 -3.61 2.05 -6.77
N GLN A 46 -4.31 3.14 -6.45
CA GLN A 46 -5.38 3.23 -5.44
C GLN A 46 -6.41 4.29 -5.86
N ASP A 47 -7.55 4.35 -5.16
CA ASP A 47 -8.52 5.43 -5.32
C ASP A 47 -8.15 6.68 -4.47
N LEU A 48 -8.96 7.74 -4.55
CA LEU A 48 -8.73 9.01 -3.85
C LEU A 48 -9.42 9.10 -2.48
N ALA A 49 -9.60 7.99 -1.75
CA ALA A 49 -10.18 8.06 -0.42
C ALA A 49 -9.39 9.01 0.51
N PRO A 50 -10.02 9.65 1.50
CA PRO A 50 -9.34 10.64 2.34
C PRO A 50 -8.10 10.10 3.06
N ALA A 51 -8.09 8.83 3.47
CA ALA A 51 -6.91 8.20 4.08
C ALA A 51 -5.74 8.02 3.09
N HIS A 52 -6.05 7.82 1.81
CA HIS A 52 -5.09 7.56 0.73
C HIS A 52 -4.40 8.84 0.25
N SER A 53 -5.16 9.94 0.23
CA SER A 53 -4.69 11.28 -0.18
C SER A 53 -4.26 12.17 1.00
N ALA A 54 -4.32 11.67 2.23
CA ALA A 54 -3.89 12.42 3.40
C ALA A 54 -2.39 12.77 3.33
N LYS A 55 -2.03 13.98 3.75
CA LYS A 55 -0.63 14.44 3.84
C LYS A 55 0.34 13.42 4.47
N PRO A 56 0.03 12.79 5.63
CA PRO A 56 0.93 11.78 6.19
C PRO A 56 1.09 10.56 5.27
N THR A 57 0.04 10.10 4.60
CA THR A 57 0.12 8.99 3.64
C THR A 57 0.94 9.38 2.40
N SER A 58 0.77 10.60 1.89
CA SER A 58 1.61 11.12 0.80
C SER A 58 3.08 11.27 1.20
N THR A 59 3.37 11.50 2.48
CA THR A 59 4.75 11.53 2.99
C THR A 59 5.30 10.11 3.04
N TRP A 60 4.52 9.16 3.57
CA TRP A 60 4.87 7.75 3.60
C TRP A 60 5.22 7.20 2.19
N PHE A 61 4.46 7.54 1.14
CA PHE A 61 4.80 7.13 -0.22
C PHE A 61 6.17 7.64 -0.68
N LYS A 62 6.46 8.92 -0.43
CA LYS A 62 7.76 9.52 -0.79
C LYS A 62 8.92 8.87 -0.05
N ASP A 63 8.73 8.57 1.23
CA ASP A 63 9.76 7.95 2.07
C ASP A 63 10.08 6.51 1.62
N HIS A 64 9.12 5.83 0.99
CA HIS A 64 9.25 4.46 0.48
C HIS A 64 9.48 4.36 -1.04
N GLY A 65 9.62 5.50 -1.74
CA GLY A 65 9.85 5.52 -3.18
C GLY A 65 8.66 5.03 -4.03
N ILE A 66 7.44 5.17 -3.51
CA ILE A 66 6.18 4.79 -4.16
C ILE A 66 5.54 5.98 -4.90
#